data_AF-A0A7S4Q4L9-F1
#
_entry.id   AF-A0A7S4Q4L9-F1
#
_cell.length_a   1.000
_cell.length_b   1.000
_cell.length_c   1.000
_cell.angle_alpha   90.00
_cell.angle_beta   90.00
_cell.angle_gamma   90.00
#
_symmetry.space_group_name_H-M   'P 1'
#
loop_
_entity.id
_entity.type
_entity.pdbx_description
1 polymer ?
#
loop_
_entity_poly.entity_id
_entity_poly.type
_entity_poly.pdbx_seq_one_letter_code
_entity_poly.pdbx_strand_id
1 'polypeptide(L)'
;LEALITIVVVMWHLIELIGSAGFIALLTLVIFSPLQMLAARKLKVMSRNVQRCRDTRGRLCSEFLSAMRVVKCFCLEGTALAQVGVARDQELEAQWAKRKIFPLTNFMGSTASLFATTTAFTWLLLVLRRPPDPAVAFTVLTWNNLLKSSVMQLPNAVNQLIDTHVSLQRIQRILHTDTATDQWLEPLPPNPLQATRTSMTELPSTVDAGGDVGPEDDFRLSTCDLGWPAAGGHRGVRNLSLTVRAGELLLVCGSIGCGKSTLLEGLAGTRLPL
;
A
#
# COMPACT_ATOMS: atom_id res chain seq x y z
N LEU A 1 7.81 -23.14 2.46
CA LEU A 1 7.71 -24.62 2.48
C LEU A 1 8.94 -25.24 1.87
N GLU A 2 9.32 -24.86 0.64
CA GLU A 2 10.54 -25.37 -0.01
C GLU A 2 11.80 -25.24 0.85
N ALA A 3 12.06 -24.06 1.44
CA ALA A 3 13.23 -23.84 2.30
C ALA A 3 13.28 -24.75 3.55
N LEU A 4 12.14 -25.20 4.07
CA LEU A 4 12.10 -26.13 5.21
C LEU A 4 12.42 -27.55 4.74
N ILE A 5 11.87 -27.96 3.59
CA ILE A 5 12.12 -29.26 2.99
C ILE A 5 13.61 -29.39 2.63
N THR A 6 14.20 -28.35 2.04
CA THR A 6 15.64 -28.35 1.72
C THR A 6 16.48 -28.45 2.99
N ILE A 7 16.16 -27.72 4.07
CA ILE A 7 16.89 -27.86 5.35
C ILE A 7 16.85 -29.30 5.86
N VAL A 8 15.69 -29.95 5.85
CA VAL A 8 15.54 -31.33 6.34
C VAL A 8 16.32 -32.33 5.49
N VAL A 9 16.20 -32.27 4.16
CA VAL A 9 16.88 -33.20 3.23
C VAL A 9 18.39 -33.00 3.24
N VAL A 10 18.84 -31.74 3.24
CA VAL A 10 20.27 -31.41 3.30
C VAL A 10 20.85 -31.85 4.64
N MET A 11 20.14 -31.64 5.74
CA MET A 11 20.57 -32.10 7.06
C MET A 11 20.68 -33.62 7.12
N TRP A 12 19.71 -34.34 6.57
CA TRP A 12 19.76 -35.81 6.48
C TRP A 12 21.04 -36.28 5.78
N HIS A 13 21.35 -35.74 4.60
CA HIS A 13 22.58 -36.07 3.88
C HIS A 13 23.84 -35.68 4.66
N LEU A 14 23.84 -34.52 5.33
CA LEU A 14 25.00 -34.04 6.07
C LEU A 14 25.32 -34.94 7.29
N ILE A 15 24.27 -35.47 7.94
CA ILE A 15 24.39 -36.43 9.05
C ILE A 15 24.92 -37.77 8.53
N GLU A 16 24.48 -38.23 7.36
CA GLU A 16 24.99 -39.46 6.76
C GLU A 16 26.48 -39.34 6.37
N LEU A 17 26.90 -38.18 5.84
CA LEU A 17 28.28 -37.95 5.40
C LEU A 17 29.27 -37.69 6.55
N ILE A 18 28.91 -36.86 7.54
CA ILE A 18 29.85 -36.39 8.58
C ILE A 18 29.31 -36.59 10.02
N GLY A 19 28.14 -37.20 10.18
CA GLY A 19 27.54 -37.44 11.49
C GLY A 19 27.27 -36.14 12.25
N SER A 20 27.75 -36.06 13.50
CA SER A 20 27.46 -34.94 14.41
C SER A 20 28.03 -33.59 13.95
N ALA A 21 29.04 -33.57 13.07
CA ALA A 21 29.62 -32.33 12.55
C ALA A 21 28.62 -31.52 11.70
N GLY A 22 27.63 -32.19 11.07
CA GLY A 22 26.58 -31.50 10.33
C GLY A 22 25.71 -30.58 11.20
N PHE A 23 25.44 -30.99 12.45
CA PHE A 23 24.70 -30.16 13.41
C PHE A 23 25.47 -28.89 13.80
N ILE A 24 26.80 -28.95 13.82
CA ILE A 24 27.65 -27.79 14.16
C ILE A 24 27.67 -26.78 13.02
N ALA A 25 27.68 -27.25 11.77
CA ALA A 25 27.50 -26.38 10.61
C ALA A 25 26.16 -25.61 10.72
N LEU A 26 25.06 -26.33 11.01
CA LEU A 26 23.75 -25.72 11.20
C LEU A 26 23.75 -24.73 12.37
N LEU A 27 24.29 -25.12 13.52
CA LEU A 27 24.35 -24.26 14.70
C LEU A 27 25.09 -22.96 14.39
N THR A 28 26.21 -23.04 13.66
CA THR A 28 26.97 -21.87 13.21
C THR A 28 26.12 -20.96 12.33
N LEU A 29 25.38 -21.51 11.37
CA LEU A 29 24.48 -20.74 10.49
C LEU A 29 23.32 -20.10 11.25
N VAL A 30 22.73 -20.82 12.21
CA VAL A 30 21.65 -20.30 13.06
C VAL A 30 22.13 -19.14 13.93
N ILE A 31 23.36 -19.21 14.45
CA ILE A 31 23.99 -18.11 15.22
C ILE A 31 24.31 -16.91 14.33
N PHE A 32 24.72 -17.11 13.08
CA PHE A 32 24.97 -16.02 12.12
C PHE A 32 23.69 -15.38 11.57
N SER A 33 22.58 -16.11 11.54
CA SER A 33 21.28 -15.64 11.04
C SER A 33 20.78 -14.33 11.69
N PRO A 34 20.74 -14.16 13.03
CA PRO A 34 20.27 -12.90 13.64
C PRO A 34 21.15 -11.71 13.26
N LEU A 35 22.46 -11.91 13.19
CA LEU A 35 23.41 -10.86 12.81
C LEU A 35 23.13 -10.38 11.37
N GLN A 36 22.87 -11.30 10.45
CA GLN A 36 22.49 -10.96 9.09
C GLN A 36 21.10 -10.33 9.00
N MET A 37 20.14 -10.78 9.80
CA MET A 37 18.80 -10.19 9.86
C MET A 37 18.86 -8.72 10.30
N LEU A 38 19.69 -8.38 11.30
CA LEU A 38 19.89 -7.00 11.74
C LEU A 38 20.47 -6.13 10.61
N ALA A 39 21.47 -6.64 9.89
CA ALA A 39 22.05 -5.95 8.73
C ALA A 39 21.01 -5.75 7.60
N ALA A 40 20.21 -6.78 7.31
CA ALA A 40 19.13 -6.70 6.33
C ALA A 40 18.04 -5.69 6.73
N ARG A 41 17.66 -5.65 8.03
CA ARG A 41 16.72 -4.63 8.55
C ARG A 41 17.27 -3.22 8.38
N LYS A 42 18.55 -3.00 8.70
CA LYS A 42 19.20 -1.69 8.50
C LYS A 42 19.20 -1.29 7.02
N LEU A 43 19.52 -2.21 6.11
CA LEU A 43 19.41 -1.99 4.66
C LEU A 43 17.97 -1.68 4.22
N LYS A 44 16.95 -2.37 4.76
CA LYS A 44 15.53 -2.11 4.46
C LYS A 44 15.15 -0.68 4.86
N VAL A 45 15.57 -0.21 6.04
CA VAL A 45 15.34 1.17 6.51
C VAL A 45 16.03 2.18 5.60
N MET A 46 17.31 1.98 5.28
CA MET A 46 18.05 2.87 4.37
C MET A 46 17.41 2.90 2.97
N SER A 47 16.94 1.75 2.47
CA SER A 47 16.25 1.68 1.19
C SER A 47 14.91 2.41 1.18
N ARG A 48 14.17 2.41 2.30
CA ARG A 48 12.96 3.22 2.47
C ARG A 48 13.28 4.72 2.44
N ASN A 49 14.39 5.13 3.08
CA ASN A 49 14.81 6.54 3.06
C ASN A 49 15.15 7.01 1.64
N VAL A 50 15.95 6.21 0.92
CA VAL A 50 16.24 6.44 -0.50
C VAL A 50 14.96 6.57 -1.33
N GLN A 51 13.99 5.68 -1.11
CA GLN A 51 12.72 5.73 -1.85
C GLN A 51 11.94 7.02 -1.55
N ARG A 52 11.90 7.48 -0.30
CA ARG A 52 11.26 8.75 0.07
C ARG A 52 11.89 9.95 -0.65
N CYS A 53 13.23 10.07 -0.64
CA CYS A 53 13.91 11.15 -1.35
C CYS A 53 13.64 11.09 -2.86
N ARG A 54 13.63 9.87 -3.44
CA ARG A 54 13.31 9.65 -4.85
C ARG A 54 11.88 10.07 -5.19
N ASP A 55 10.91 9.76 -4.33
CA ASP A 55 9.50 10.12 -4.52
C ASP A 55 9.31 11.64 -4.40
N THR A 56 9.99 12.31 -3.46
CA THR A 56 10.00 13.78 -3.35
C THR A 56 10.54 14.43 -4.63
N ARG A 57 11.68 13.97 -5.15
CA ARG A 57 12.24 14.47 -6.40
C ARG A 57 11.29 14.23 -7.58
N GLY A 58 10.71 13.04 -7.66
CA GLY A 58 9.74 12.68 -8.70
C GLY A 58 8.50 13.57 -8.67
N ARG A 59 7.97 13.85 -7.47
CA ARG A 59 6.84 14.76 -7.26
C ARG A 59 7.16 16.18 -7.71
N LEU A 60 8.30 16.74 -7.30
CA LEU A 60 8.72 18.09 -7.72
C LEU A 60 8.86 18.19 -9.24
N CYS A 61 9.49 17.19 -9.87
CA CYS A 61 9.57 17.13 -11.33
C CYS A 61 8.19 17.11 -11.97
N SER A 62 7.25 16.31 -11.44
CA SER A 62 5.88 16.24 -11.96
C SER A 62 5.12 17.56 -11.81
N GLU A 63 5.26 18.24 -10.66
CA GLU A 63 4.61 19.53 -10.40
C GLU A 63 5.12 20.61 -11.39
N PHE A 64 6.43 20.71 -11.59
CA PHE A 64 7.01 21.66 -12.54
C PHE A 64 6.66 21.35 -14.00
N LEU A 65 6.66 20.07 -14.39
CA LEU A 65 6.29 19.68 -15.75
C LEU A 65 4.81 19.95 -16.03
N SER A 66 3.92 19.71 -15.04
CA SER A 66 2.50 20.04 -15.17
C SER A 66 2.25 21.54 -15.27
N ALA A 67 3.09 22.37 -14.66
CA ALA A 67 2.98 23.83 -14.65
C ALA A 67 3.96 24.53 -15.62
N MET A 68 4.47 23.83 -16.64
CA MET A 68 5.61 24.29 -17.46
C MET A 68 5.37 25.66 -18.13
N ARG A 69 4.13 25.96 -18.54
CA ARG A 69 3.78 27.27 -19.11
C ARG A 69 4.02 28.40 -18.11
N VAL A 70 3.59 28.22 -16.86
CA VAL A 70 3.77 29.20 -15.78
C VAL A 70 5.26 29.38 -15.49
N VAL A 71 6.01 28.28 -15.38
CA VAL A 71 7.46 28.32 -15.14
C VAL A 71 8.18 29.15 -16.21
N LYS A 72 7.84 28.96 -17.49
CA LYS A 72 8.40 29.70 -18.62
C LYS A 72 7.98 31.18 -18.62
N CYS A 73 6.69 31.46 -18.42
CA CYS A 73 6.16 32.83 -18.42
C CYS A 73 6.79 33.72 -17.33
N PHE A 74 7.13 33.13 -16.18
CA PHE A 74 7.75 33.85 -15.06
C PHE A 74 9.28 33.67 -15.00
N CYS A 75 9.90 33.04 -15.99
CA CYS A 75 11.35 32.77 -16.03
C CYS A 75 11.88 32.03 -14.77
N LEU A 76 11.06 31.15 -14.18
CA LEU A 76 11.36 30.40 -12.95
C LEU A 76 12.16 29.10 -13.19
N GLU A 77 12.78 28.96 -14.36
CA GLU A 77 13.50 27.73 -14.73
C GLU A 77 14.68 27.45 -13.80
N GLY A 78 15.45 28.50 -13.50
CA GLY A 78 16.60 28.38 -12.60
C GLY A 78 16.20 27.99 -11.18
N THR A 79 15.11 28.56 -10.66
CA THR A 79 14.60 28.24 -9.32
C THR A 79 14.01 26.84 -9.27
N ALA A 80 13.27 26.40 -10.29
CA ALA A 80 12.77 25.03 -10.41
C ALA A 80 13.90 24.00 -10.45
N LEU A 81 14.93 24.25 -11.28
CA LEU A 81 16.10 23.38 -11.37
C LEU A 81 16.89 23.34 -10.06
N ALA A 82 17.06 24.47 -9.38
CA ALA A 82 17.72 24.54 -8.08
C ALA A 82 16.96 23.71 -7.02
N GLN A 83 15.63 23.79 -6.98
CA GLN A 83 14.83 22.98 -6.05
C GLN A 83 14.93 21.47 -6.33
N VAL A 84 14.89 21.07 -7.60
CA VAL A 84 15.13 19.67 -8.00
C VAL A 84 16.56 19.24 -7.66
N GLY A 85 17.54 20.13 -7.80
CA GLY A 85 18.94 19.92 -7.44
C GLY A 85 19.11 19.61 -5.95
N VAL A 86 18.52 20.41 -5.06
CA VAL A 86 18.54 20.15 -3.61
C VAL A 86 17.91 18.79 -3.28
N ALA A 87 16.78 18.45 -3.89
CA ALA A 87 16.15 17.14 -3.71
C ALA A 87 17.03 15.99 -4.24
N ARG A 88 17.79 16.24 -5.31
CA ARG A 88 18.74 15.28 -5.88
C ARG A 88 19.93 15.05 -4.95
N ASP A 89 20.48 16.09 -4.35
CA ASP A 89 21.60 15.97 -3.41
C ASP A 89 21.20 15.14 -2.18
N GLN A 90 20.00 15.38 -1.64
CA GLN A 90 19.44 14.56 -0.55
C GLN A 90 19.26 13.09 -0.96
N GLU A 91 18.78 12.82 -2.18
CA GLU A 91 18.70 11.46 -2.72
C GLU A 91 20.09 10.81 -2.81
N LEU A 92 21.09 11.54 -3.29
CA LEU A 92 22.46 11.06 -3.42
C LEU A 92 23.10 10.77 -2.05
N GLU A 93 22.90 11.62 -1.06
CA GLU A 93 23.38 11.39 0.31
C GLU A 93 22.77 10.12 0.92
N ALA A 94 21.46 9.93 0.76
CA ALA A 94 20.78 8.71 1.22
C ALA A 94 21.31 7.46 0.49
N GLN A 95 21.58 7.57 -0.81
CA GLN A 95 22.19 6.49 -1.61
C GLN A 95 23.63 6.18 -1.15
N TRP A 96 24.44 7.21 -0.88
CA TRP A 96 25.79 7.04 -0.37
C TRP A 96 25.81 6.37 1.01
N ALA A 97 24.92 6.77 1.91
CA ALA A 97 24.78 6.14 3.22
C ALA A 97 24.45 4.64 3.09
N LYS A 98 23.52 4.27 2.18
CA LYS A 98 23.20 2.87 1.87
C LYS A 98 24.41 2.14 1.27
N ARG A 99 25.11 2.77 0.32
CA ARG A 99 26.24 2.16 -0.41
C ARG A 99 27.46 1.91 0.47
N LYS A 100 27.65 2.68 1.55
CA LYS A 100 28.72 2.43 2.55
C LYS A 100 28.50 1.12 3.33
N ILE A 101 27.25 0.76 3.64
CA ILE A 101 26.92 -0.42 4.48
C ILE A 101 26.69 -1.69 3.65
N PHE A 102 26.29 -1.53 2.39
CA PHE A 102 25.93 -2.65 1.52
C PHE A 102 27.06 -3.69 1.33
N PRO A 103 28.33 -3.31 1.07
CA PRO A 103 29.43 -4.28 0.94
C PRO A 103 29.66 -5.07 2.22
N LEU A 104 29.60 -4.41 3.38
CA LEU A 104 29.77 -5.07 4.67
C LEU A 104 28.70 -6.14 4.90
N THR A 105 27.44 -5.82 4.55
CA THR A 105 26.33 -6.77 4.68
C THR A 105 26.48 -7.96 3.73
N ASN A 106 26.94 -7.71 2.49
CA ASN A 106 27.23 -8.78 1.53
C ASN A 106 28.40 -9.66 1.98
N PHE A 107 29.47 -9.06 2.53
CA PHE A 107 30.60 -9.81 3.04
C PHE A 107 30.20 -10.76 4.16
N MET A 108 29.40 -10.29 5.12
CA MET A 108 28.85 -11.12 6.21
C MET A 108 27.98 -12.26 5.66
N GLY A 109 27.14 -11.97 4.67
CA GLY A 109 26.32 -12.99 4.01
C GLY A 109 27.19 -14.03 3.29
N SER A 110 28.16 -13.60 2.49
CA SER A 110 29.03 -14.50 1.71
C SER A 110 29.86 -15.41 2.60
N THR A 111 30.44 -14.88 3.68
CA THR A 111 31.36 -15.61 4.57
C THR A 111 30.68 -16.63 5.49
N ALA A 112 29.37 -16.52 5.76
CA ALA A 112 28.66 -17.41 6.68
C ALA A 112 28.83 -18.92 6.38
N SER A 113 28.84 -19.31 5.10
CA SER A 113 29.03 -20.73 4.71
C SER A 113 30.47 -21.21 4.91
N LEU A 114 31.44 -20.31 4.70
CA LEU A 114 32.85 -20.61 4.95
C LEU A 114 33.04 -20.89 6.44
N PHE A 115 32.49 -20.04 7.31
CA PHE A 115 32.53 -20.27 8.75
C PHE A 115 31.82 -21.58 9.16
N ALA A 116 30.65 -21.88 8.59
CA ALA A 116 29.95 -23.13 8.89
C ALA A 116 30.75 -24.37 8.46
N THR A 117 31.45 -24.29 7.34
CA THR A 117 32.28 -25.39 6.83
C THR A 117 33.57 -25.54 7.62
N THR A 118 34.23 -24.43 8.00
CA THR A 118 35.43 -24.48 8.82
C THR A 118 35.14 -24.98 10.23
N THR A 119 34.03 -24.58 10.86
CA THR A 119 33.66 -25.09 12.19
C THR A 119 33.30 -26.57 12.15
N ALA A 120 32.60 -27.03 11.10
CA ALA A 120 32.28 -28.45 10.91
C ALA A 120 33.53 -29.32 10.72
N PHE A 121 34.48 -28.89 9.87
CA PHE A 121 35.73 -29.64 9.67
C PHE A 121 36.65 -29.57 10.89
N THR A 122 36.68 -28.43 11.59
CA THR A 122 37.42 -28.31 12.85
C THR A 122 36.90 -29.31 13.89
N TRP A 123 35.57 -29.45 14.00
CA TRP A 123 34.97 -30.47 14.88
C TRP A 123 35.31 -31.89 14.44
N LEU A 124 35.20 -32.17 13.14
CA LEU A 124 35.52 -33.48 12.58
C LEU A 124 36.96 -33.90 12.87
N LEU A 125 37.91 -32.98 12.73
CA LEU A 125 39.33 -33.22 12.94
C LEU A 125 39.69 -33.34 14.42
N LEU A 126 39.23 -32.40 15.26
CA LEU A 126 39.63 -32.35 16.67
C LEU A 126 38.88 -33.35 17.55
N VAL A 127 37.59 -33.56 17.30
CA VAL A 127 36.73 -34.38 18.16
C VAL A 127 36.57 -35.79 17.59
N LEU A 128 36.21 -35.91 16.31
CA LEU A 128 35.99 -37.22 15.70
C LEU A 128 37.29 -37.88 15.22
N ARG A 129 38.41 -37.14 15.15
CA ARG A 129 39.74 -37.62 14.72
C ARG A 129 39.70 -38.32 13.35
N ARG A 130 38.77 -37.92 12.47
CA ARG A 130 38.60 -38.48 11.13
C ARG A 130 38.97 -37.43 10.08
N PRO A 131 40.07 -37.57 9.34
CA PRO A 131 40.38 -36.64 8.27
C PRO A 131 39.32 -36.75 7.16
N PRO A 132 38.77 -35.63 6.68
CA PRO A 132 37.82 -35.68 5.57
C PRO A 132 38.54 -36.04 4.28
N ASP A 133 38.00 -37.03 3.57
CA ASP A 133 38.41 -37.30 2.19
C ASP A 133 38.07 -36.10 1.30
N PRO A 134 38.90 -35.69 0.32
CA PRO A 134 38.64 -34.50 -0.49
C PRO A 134 37.27 -34.53 -1.18
N ALA A 135 36.79 -35.70 -1.63
CA ALA A 135 35.46 -35.85 -2.22
C ALA A 135 34.34 -35.52 -1.22
N VAL A 136 34.48 -35.96 0.03
CA VAL A 136 33.55 -35.65 1.12
C VAL A 136 33.64 -34.17 1.48
N ALA A 137 34.83 -33.57 1.48
CA ALA A 137 34.99 -32.16 1.81
C ALA A 137 34.28 -31.23 0.81
N PHE A 138 34.42 -31.49 -0.49
CA PHE A 138 33.75 -30.69 -1.53
C PHE A 138 32.23 -30.86 -1.50
N THR A 139 31.73 -32.07 -1.31
CA THR A 139 30.28 -32.32 -1.18
C THR A 139 29.68 -31.63 0.04
N VAL A 140 30.40 -31.59 1.16
CA VAL A 140 29.94 -30.91 2.37
C VAL A 140 29.89 -29.40 2.18
N LEU A 141 30.87 -28.82 1.50
CA LEU A 141 30.87 -27.40 1.17
C LEU A 141 29.66 -27.02 0.29
N THR A 142 29.31 -27.85 -0.70
CA THR A 142 28.15 -27.59 -1.56
C THR A 142 26.84 -27.71 -0.78
N TRP A 143 26.69 -28.74 0.05
CA TRP A 143 25.54 -28.90 0.93
C TRP A 143 25.40 -27.76 1.94
N ASN A 144 26.50 -27.29 2.54
CA ASN A 144 26.50 -26.14 3.46
C ASN A 144 26.11 -24.84 2.76
N ASN A 145 26.55 -24.61 1.52
CA ASN A 145 26.11 -23.46 0.72
C ASN A 145 24.59 -23.48 0.46
N LEU A 146 24.04 -24.66 0.16
CA LEU A 146 22.60 -24.85 -0.03
C LEU A 146 21.82 -24.66 1.29
N LEU A 147 22.34 -25.19 2.39
CA LEU A 147 21.77 -25.05 3.73
C LEU A 147 21.73 -23.57 4.15
N LYS A 148 22.86 -22.85 3.96
CA LYS A 148 22.97 -21.41 4.20
C LYS A 148 21.87 -20.64 3.48
N SER A 149 21.71 -20.87 2.17
CA SER A 149 20.71 -20.15 1.35
C SER A 149 19.31 -20.33 1.94
N SER A 150 18.96 -21.57 2.31
CA SER A 150 17.65 -21.91 2.87
C SER A 150 17.43 -21.28 4.27
N VAL A 151 18.42 -21.39 5.16
CA VAL A 151 18.37 -20.82 6.52
C VAL A 151 18.26 -19.30 6.49
N MET A 152 19.01 -18.65 5.59
CA MET A 152 19.01 -17.18 5.48
C MET A 152 17.73 -16.62 4.85
N GLN A 153 17.01 -17.39 4.03
CA GLN A 153 15.75 -16.96 3.43
C GLN A 153 14.56 -17.06 4.41
N LEU A 154 14.65 -17.93 5.42
CA LEU A 154 13.55 -18.22 6.33
C LEU A 154 13.02 -16.97 7.09
N PRO A 155 13.88 -16.11 7.68
CA PRO A 155 13.41 -14.88 8.30
C PRO A 155 12.76 -13.91 7.30
N ASN A 156 13.26 -13.86 6.06
CA ASN A 156 12.71 -13.01 5.02
C ASN A 156 11.31 -13.48 4.61
N ALA A 157 11.11 -14.80 4.47
CA ALA A 157 9.81 -15.39 4.16
C ALA A 157 8.77 -15.08 5.24
N VAL A 158 9.14 -15.16 6.52
CA VAL A 158 8.25 -14.77 7.64
C VAL A 158 7.87 -13.30 7.55
N ASN A 159 8.83 -12.40 7.31
CA ASN A 159 8.55 -10.97 7.14
C ASN A 159 7.64 -10.70 5.93
N GLN A 160 7.83 -11.42 4.82
CA GLN A 160 6.98 -11.30 3.63
C GLN A 160 5.55 -11.77 3.91
N LEU A 161 5.38 -12.85 4.68
CA LEU A 161 4.05 -13.32 5.07
C LEU A 161 3.32 -12.28 5.95
N ILE A 162 4.04 -11.68 6.91
CA ILE A 162 3.50 -10.59 7.74
C ILE A 162 3.12 -9.39 6.87
N ASP A 163 4.03 -8.93 6.01
CA ASP A 163 3.80 -7.80 5.11
C ASP A 163 2.60 -8.09 4.17
N THR A 164 2.46 -9.32 3.67
CA THR A 164 1.33 -9.77 2.83
C THR A 164 0.03 -9.79 3.62
N HIS A 165 0.02 -10.30 4.85
CA HIS A 165 -1.17 -10.34 5.70
C HIS A 165 -1.70 -8.94 5.99
N VAL A 166 -0.82 -8.00 6.37
CA VAL A 166 -1.19 -6.59 6.59
C VAL A 166 -1.70 -5.96 5.29
N SER A 167 -1.12 -6.31 4.15
CA SER A 167 -1.57 -5.80 2.85
C SER A 167 -2.95 -6.33 2.47
N LEU A 168 -3.22 -7.62 2.70
CA LEU A 168 -4.53 -8.24 2.53
C LEU A 168 -5.59 -7.58 3.43
N GLN A 169 -5.27 -7.30 4.70
CA GLN A 169 -6.17 -6.57 5.59
C GLN A 169 -6.55 -5.17 5.05
N ARG A 170 -5.60 -4.46 4.43
CA ARG A 170 -5.89 -3.15 3.81
C ARG A 170 -6.79 -3.29 2.60
N ILE A 171 -6.52 -4.26 1.74
CA ILE A 171 -7.35 -4.55 0.56
C ILE A 171 -8.77 -4.93 1.01
N GLN A 172 -8.88 -5.81 2.00
CA GLN A 172 -10.15 -6.21 2.59
C GLN A 172 -10.93 -5.01 3.14
N ARG A 173 -10.27 -4.08 3.85
CA ARG A 173 -10.92 -2.85 4.33
C ARG A 173 -11.46 -2.00 3.19
N ILE A 174 -10.68 -1.83 2.11
CA ILE A 174 -11.11 -1.06 0.94
C ILE A 174 -12.30 -1.74 0.26
N LEU A 175 -12.27 -3.07 0.13
CA LEU A 175 -13.35 -3.83 -0.49
C LEU A 175 -14.64 -3.82 0.35
N HIS A 176 -14.53 -3.73 1.68
CA HIS A 176 -15.67 -3.55 2.60
C HIS A 176 -16.05 -2.09 2.83
N THR A 177 -15.37 -1.13 2.22
CA THR A 177 -15.81 0.27 2.33
C THR A 177 -17.04 0.41 1.45
N ASP A 178 -18.16 0.80 2.06
CA ASP A 178 -19.44 0.96 1.36
C ASP A 178 -19.25 1.83 0.11
N THR A 179 -19.39 1.21 -1.06
CA THR A 179 -19.49 1.97 -2.30
C THR A 179 -20.80 2.73 -2.24
N ALA A 180 -20.72 4.07 -2.27
CA ALA A 180 -21.84 5.00 -2.29
C ALA A 180 -22.90 4.73 -3.38
N THR A 181 -22.67 3.75 -4.25
CA THR A 181 -23.52 3.32 -5.36
C THR A 181 -24.63 2.34 -4.94
N ASP A 182 -24.45 1.54 -3.87
CA ASP A 182 -25.45 0.52 -3.49
C ASP A 182 -26.70 1.13 -2.84
N GLN A 183 -26.61 2.35 -2.32
CA GLN A 183 -27.75 3.05 -1.71
C GLN A 183 -28.73 3.64 -2.76
N TRP A 184 -28.34 3.70 -4.03
CA TRP A 184 -29.18 4.16 -5.15
C TRP A 184 -29.90 3.02 -5.90
N LEU A 185 -29.46 1.78 -5.70
CA LEU A 185 -29.99 0.60 -6.36
C LEU A 185 -31.03 -0.10 -5.46
N GLU A 186 -31.98 0.65 -4.92
CA GLU A 186 -33.31 0.04 -4.85
C GLU A 186 -33.71 -0.27 -6.29
N PRO A 187 -34.06 -1.54 -6.63
CA PRO A 187 -34.52 -1.85 -7.96
C PRO A 187 -35.67 -0.92 -8.25
N LEU A 188 -35.51 -0.03 -9.23
CA LEU A 188 -36.57 0.82 -9.75
C LEU A 188 -37.82 -0.05 -9.83
N PRO A 189 -38.90 0.25 -9.08
CA PRO A 189 -40.10 -0.56 -9.15
C PRO A 189 -40.49 -0.66 -10.62
N PRO A 190 -40.97 -1.82 -11.10
CA PRO A 190 -41.15 -2.10 -12.52
C PRO A 190 -42.09 -1.13 -13.26
N ASN A 191 -42.69 -0.15 -12.57
CA ASN A 191 -43.24 1.08 -13.13
C ASN A 191 -43.02 2.27 -12.16
N PRO A 192 -42.20 3.28 -12.49
CA PRO A 192 -41.97 4.45 -11.64
C PRO A 192 -43.19 5.38 -11.47
N LEU A 193 -44.31 5.10 -12.15
CA LEU A 193 -45.53 5.93 -12.12
C LEU A 193 -46.60 5.45 -11.13
N GLN A 194 -46.42 4.34 -10.41
CA GLN A 194 -47.47 3.78 -9.54
C GLN A 194 -47.13 3.75 -8.04
N ALA A 195 -45.90 4.09 -7.64
CA ALA A 195 -45.49 4.07 -6.23
C ALA A 195 -45.98 5.28 -5.40
N THR A 196 -46.65 6.27 -6.00
CA THR A 196 -47.17 7.47 -5.31
C THR A 196 -48.39 7.20 -4.43
N ARG A 197 -48.87 5.95 -4.30
CA ARG A 197 -50.15 5.68 -3.62
C ARG A 197 -50.10 5.14 -2.19
N THR A 198 -48.95 4.83 -1.60
CA THR A 198 -48.96 4.06 -0.33
C THR A 198 -47.94 4.46 0.75
N SER A 199 -47.67 5.76 0.90
CA SER A 199 -47.08 6.26 2.16
C SER A 199 -47.61 7.66 2.53
N MET A 200 -48.93 7.82 2.49
CA MET A 200 -49.65 8.77 3.34
C MET A 200 -49.85 8.11 4.71
N THR A 201 -49.04 8.49 5.70
CA THR A 201 -49.47 8.40 7.11
C THR A 201 -49.02 9.66 7.85
N GLU A 202 -49.94 10.62 7.87
CA GLU A 202 -50.29 11.59 8.92
C GLU A 202 -49.19 12.39 9.66
N LEU A 203 -49.14 13.69 9.36
CA LEU A 203 -48.89 14.75 10.34
C LEU A 203 -50.02 15.82 10.21
N PRO A 204 -50.37 16.52 11.31
CA PRO A 204 -51.71 17.07 11.50
C PRO A 204 -51.99 18.31 10.65
N SER A 205 -53.20 18.31 10.13
CA SER A 205 -53.86 19.35 9.35
C SER A 205 -54.01 20.67 10.10
N THR A 206 -53.42 21.74 9.56
CA THR A 206 -54.05 23.08 9.46
C THR A 206 -53.27 23.92 8.44
N VAL A 207 -53.66 23.89 7.16
CA VAL A 207 -53.75 25.07 6.27
C VAL A 207 -54.70 24.70 5.13
N ASP A 208 -55.58 25.65 4.82
CA ASP A 208 -56.72 25.60 3.94
C ASP A 208 -56.49 25.11 2.51
N ALA A 209 -57.60 24.65 1.95
CA ALA A 209 -57.81 24.17 0.60
C ALA A 209 -57.39 25.18 -0.50
N GLY A 210 -56.73 24.64 -1.54
CA GLY A 210 -56.61 25.28 -2.86
C GLY A 210 -55.22 25.11 -3.46
N GLY A 211 -55.05 24.16 -4.39
CA GLY A 211 -53.79 24.03 -5.13
C GLY A 211 -53.65 22.78 -5.98
N ASP A 212 -54.31 22.80 -7.14
CA ASP A 212 -53.88 22.27 -8.45
C ASP A 212 -52.91 21.05 -8.47
N VAL A 213 -53.43 19.91 -8.94
CA VAL A 213 -52.63 18.74 -9.34
C VAL A 213 -51.94 19.09 -10.66
N GLY A 214 -50.71 19.62 -10.57
CA GLY A 214 -49.83 19.86 -11.72
C GLY A 214 -49.35 18.56 -12.40
N PRO A 215 -48.86 18.64 -13.65
CA PRO A 215 -48.61 17.51 -14.54
C PRO A 215 -47.54 16.53 -14.02
N GLU A 216 -47.70 15.26 -14.40
CA GLU A 216 -46.95 14.08 -13.91
C GLU A 216 -45.44 14.04 -14.26
N ASP A 217 -44.88 15.10 -14.85
CA ASP A 217 -43.50 15.17 -15.35
C ASP A 217 -42.59 16.18 -14.59
N ASP A 218 -43.02 16.66 -13.42
CA ASP A 218 -42.26 17.65 -12.63
C ASP A 218 -41.19 17.01 -11.73
N PHE A 219 -39.92 17.39 -11.92
CA PHE A 219 -38.82 17.02 -11.01
C PHE A 219 -38.91 17.85 -9.73
N ARG A 220 -39.18 17.21 -8.58
CA ARG A 220 -39.25 17.87 -7.28
C ARG A 220 -38.16 17.34 -6.34
N LEU A 221 -37.26 18.23 -5.93
CA LEU A 221 -36.32 18.01 -4.83
C LEU A 221 -36.84 18.77 -3.60
N SER A 222 -37.21 18.08 -2.53
CA SER A 222 -37.68 18.70 -1.28
C SER A 222 -36.73 18.39 -0.14
N THR A 223 -36.19 19.45 0.47
CA THR A 223 -35.51 19.44 1.78
C THR A 223 -34.26 18.55 1.82
N CYS A 224 -33.35 18.73 0.85
CA CYS A 224 -32.07 17.99 0.83
C CYS A 224 -30.90 18.85 1.32
N ASP A 225 -30.07 18.27 2.18
CA ASP A 225 -28.78 18.82 2.59
C ASP A 225 -27.67 18.12 1.81
N LEU A 226 -26.88 18.90 1.07
CA LEU A 226 -25.74 18.40 0.29
C LEU A 226 -24.45 18.89 0.93
N GLY A 227 -23.56 17.98 1.29
CA GLY A 227 -22.28 18.35 1.91
C GLY A 227 -21.20 17.32 1.70
N TRP A 228 -20.00 17.68 2.14
CA TRP A 228 -18.85 16.79 2.07
C TRP A 228 -18.82 15.92 3.34
N PRO A 229 -18.74 14.58 3.21
CA PRO A 229 -18.43 13.70 4.33
C PRO A 229 -16.94 13.85 4.67
N ALA A 230 -16.57 15.02 5.19
CA ALA A 230 -15.28 15.23 5.85
C ALA A 230 -15.53 15.36 7.36
N ALA A 231 -14.50 15.10 8.16
CA ALA A 231 -14.51 15.05 9.64
C ALA A 231 -14.95 16.34 10.38
N GLY A 232 -15.63 17.26 9.71
CA GLY A 232 -16.23 18.49 10.26
C GLY A 232 -17.65 18.79 9.78
N GLY A 233 -18.35 17.86 9.12
CA GLY A 233 -19.79 17.99 8.81
C GLY A 233 -20.16 19.23 8.00
N HIS A 234 -19.26 19.71 7.12
CA HIS A 234 -19.51 20.92 6.34
C HIS A 234 -20.59 20.66 5.28
N ARG A 235 -21.83 20.97 5.65
CA ARG A 235 -23.00 21.02 4.76
C ARG A 235 -22.83 22.20 3.82
N GLY A 236 -22.56 21.93 2.54
CA GLY A 236 -22.27 22.94 1.51
C GLY A 236 -23.52 23.64 1.00
N VAL A 237 -24.64 22.93 0.89
CA VAL A 237 -25.97 23.44 0.55
C VAL A 237 -26.95 22.88 1.58
N ARG A 238 -27.77 23.75 2.17
CA ARG A 238 -28.74 23.38 3.21
C ARG A 238 -30.16 23.69 2.73
N ASN A 239 -31.10 22.83 3.11
CA ASN A 239 -32.53 23.00 2.94
C ASN A 239 -32.93 23.33 1.50
N LEU A 240 -32.39 22.58 0.54
CA LEU A 240 -32.67 22.81 -0.88
C LEU A 240 -34.09 22.31 -1.21
N SER A 241 -34.95 23.23 -1.64
CA SER A 241 -36.25 22.94 -2.24
C SER A 241 -36.26 23.50 -3.67
N LEU A 242 -36.35 22.61 -4.66
CA LEU A 242 -36.30 22.95 -6.07
C LEU A 242 -37.35 22.13 -6.82
N THR A 243 -38.22 22.79 -7.58
CA THR A 243 -39.19 22.16 -8.48
C THR A 243 -38.92 22.62 -9.90
N VAL A 244 -38.69 21.68 -10.81
CA VAL A 244 -38.39 21.94 -12.24
C VAL A 244 -39.37 21.17 -13.10
N ARG A 245 -40.03 21.86 -14.03
CA ARG A 245 -40.99 21.24 -14.94
C ARG A 245 -40.33 20.77 -16.23
N ALA A 246 -40.92 19.77 -16.88
CA ALA A 246 -40.46 19.30 -18.18
C ALA A 246 -40.49 20.43 -19.23
N GLY A 247 -39.34 20.69 -19.86
CA GLY A 247 -39.18 21.75 -20.84
C GLY A 247 -38.76 23.12 -20.28
N GLU A 248 -38.50 23.23 -18.97
CA GLU A 248 -37.99 24.48 -18.38
C GLU A 248 -36.46 24.62 -18.50
N LEU A 249 -36.01 25.83 -18.83
CA LEU A 249 -34.59 26.21 -18.80
C LEU A 249 -34.31 26.95 -17.48
N LEU A 250 -33.56 26.31 -16.58
CA LEU A 250 -33.23 26.88 -15.27
C LEU A 250 -31.78 27.40 -15.22
N LEU A 251 -31.63 28.66 -14.78
CA LEU A 251 -30.32 29.30 -14.60
C LEU A 251 -29.98 29.43 -13.11
N VAL A 252 -28.87 28.82 -12.67
CA VAL A 252 -28.39 28.92 -11.28
C VAL A 252 -27.27 29.97 -11.18
N CYS A 253 -27.57 31.08 -10.50
CA CYS A 253 -26.62 32.18 -10.27
C CYS A 253 -26.25 32.33 -8.79
N GLY A 254 -25.05 32.87 -8.51
CA GLY A 254 -24.62 33.18 -7.14
C GLY A 254 -23.15 33.61 -7.05
N SER A 255 -22.68 33.94 -5.85
CA SER A 255 -21.29 34.32 -5.59
C SER A 255 -20.29 33.16 -5.73
N ILE A 256 -19.00 33.46 -5.89
CA ILE A 256 -17.94 32.43 -5.96
C ILE A 256 -17.94 31.64 -4.63
N GLY A 257 -17.98 30.31 -4.70
CA GLY A 257 -17.97 29.44 -3.52
C GLY A 257 -19.33 29.15 -2.88
N CYS A 258 -20.46 29.65 -3.42
CA CYS A 258 -21.79 29.44 -2.83
C CYS A 258 -22.40 28.03 -3.06
N GLY A 259 -21.62 27.06 -3.55
CA GLY A 259 -22.08 25.68 -3.72
C GLY A 259 -22.77 25.34 -5.04
N LYS A 260 -22.69 26.18 -6.09
CA LYS A 260 -23.26 25.88 -7.43
C LYS A 260 -22.82 24.53 -7.99
N SER A 261 -21.51 24.25 -8.00
CA SER A 261 -20.97 22.96 -8.46
C SER A 261 -21.42 21.81 -7.56
N THR A 262 -21.50 22.04 -6.24
CA THR A 262 -22.02 21.05 -5.27
C THR A 262 -23.48 20.70 -5.54
N LEU A 263 -24.31 21.67 -5.93
CA LEU A 263 -25.70 21.44 -6.32
C LEU A 263 -25.80 20.59 -7.59
N LEU A 264 -25.01 20.91 -8.62
CA LEU A 264 -24.99 20.15 -9.87
C LEU A 264 -24.48 18.71 -9.67
N GLU A 265 -23.45 18.52 -8.85
CA GLU A 265 -22.96 17.18 -8.51
C GLU A 265 -23.95 16.38 -7.66
N GLY A 266 -24.74 17.05 -6.80
CA GLY A 266 -25.86 16.43 -6.11
C GLY A 266 -26.97 15.98 -7.07
N LEU A 267 -27.35 16.82 -8.03
CA LEU A 267 -28.33 16.46 -9.07
C LEU A 267 -27.83 15.35 -10.01
N ALA A 268 -26.54 15.31 -10.29
CA ALA A 268 -25.92 14.26 -11.11
C ALA A 268 -25.82 12.89 -10.39
N GLY A 269 -26.20 12.81 -9.11
CA GLY A 269 -26.15 11.57 -8.32
C GLY A 269 -24.73 11.12 -7.95
N THR A 270 -23.71 11.95 -8.18
CA THR A 270 -22.32 11.63 -7.81
C THR A 270 -22.04 11.90 -6.33
N ARG A 271 -22.98 12.53 -5.61
CA ARG A 271 -22.90 12.84 -4.19
C ARG A 271 -24.14 12.37 -3.44
N LEU A 272 -23.93 11.73 -2.28
CA LEU A 272 -24.99 11.34 -1.37
C LEU A 272 -25.53 12.58 -0.61
N PRO A 273 -26.84 12.70 -0.42
CA PRO A 273 -27.39 13.61 0.59
C PRO A 273 -26.90 13.18 2.00
N LEU A 274 -26.57 14.16 2.84
CA LEU A 274 -26.10 13.94 4.22
C LEU A 274 -27.27 13.74 5.21
#